data_AF-A0A1V5QKY9-F1
#
_entry.id   AF-A0A1V5QKY9-F1
#
_cell.length_a   1.000
_cell.length_b   1.000
_cell.length_c   1.000
_cell.angle_alpha   90.00
_cell.angle_beta   90.00
_cell.angle_gamma   90.00
#
_symmetry.space_group_name_H-M   'P 1'
#
loop_
_entity.id
_entity.type
_entity.pdbx_description
1 polymer ?
#
loop_
_entity_poly.entity_id
_entity_poly.type
_entity_poly.pdbx_seq_one_letter_code
_entity_poly.pdbx_strand_id
1 'polypeptide(L)'
;MLVYHRKAENGPVDPELAKLPEQFRGNAKAAVAQFEKETDVAKLQQALTQMEAQASQVPPQVKPLLDYLTQKLRERIAKLEAK
;
A
#
# COMPACT_ATOMS: atom_id res chain seq x y z
N MET A 1 6.23 11.10 31.71
CA MET A 1 6.43 11.66 30.36
C MET A 1 5.95 10.63 29.35
N LEU A 2 4.76 10.83 28.77
CA LEU A 2 4.27 9.98 27.68
C LEU A 2 4.82 10.56 26.38
N VAL A 3 5.91 9.96 25.91
CA VAL A 3 6.55 10.31 24.63
C VAL A 3 5.62 9.83 23.52
N TYR A 4 4.73 10.71 23.06
CA TYR A 4 3.96 10.51 21.83
C TYR A 4 4.91 10.59 20.63
N HIS A 5 5.48 9.46 20.24
CA HIS A 5 6.19 9.31 18.97
C HIS A 5 5.32 8.54 17.98
N ARG A 6 4.44 9.25 17.27
CA ARG A 6 4.33 9.12 15.81
C ARG A 6 3.57 10.29 15.23
N LYS A 7 4.34 11.24 14.68
CA LYS A 7 3.85 12.16 13.65
C LYS A 7 3.21 11.32 12.54
N ALA A 8 1.91 11.46 12.38
CA ALA A 8 1.17 11.00 11.20
C ALA A 8 1.44 11.99 10.05
N GLU A 9 2.71 12.10 9.67
CA GLU A 9 3.15 12.77 8.46
C GLU A 9 3.81 11.68 7.65
N ASN A 10 3.13 11.19 6.60
CA ASN A 10 3.64 10.26 5.57
C ASN A 10 4.77 9.36 6.07
N GLY A 11 4.42 8.13 6.51
CA GLY A 11 5.39 7.13 6.98
C GLY A 11 6.65 7.08 6.10
N PRO A 12 7.80 6.73 6.71
CA PRO A 12 9.13 6.85 6.09
C PRO A 12 9.06 6.41 4.63
N VAL A 13 9.54 7.26 3.71
CA VAL A 13 9.57 6.98 2.26
C VAL A 13 9.88 5.51 2.10
N ASP A 14 8.87 4.75 1.69
CA ASP A 14 8.91 3.32 1.84
C ASP A 14 10.13 2.82 1.06
N PRO A 15 11.08 2.12 1.70
CA PRO A 15 12.32 1.74 1.01
C PRO A 15 12.01 0.87 -0.21
N GLU A 16 10.88 0.17 -0.18
CA GLU A 16 10.35 -0.60 -1.30
C GLU A 16 9.82 0.29 -2.45
N LEU A 17 9.27 1.47 -2.15
CA LEU A 17 8.90 2.47 -3.16
C LEU A 17 10.13 2.93 -3.94
N ALA A 18 11.29 3.06 -3.28
CA ALA A 18 12.54 3.42 -3.93
C ALA A 18 13.08 2.32 -4.86
N LYS A 19 12.71 1.05 -4.62
CA LYS A 19 13.01 -0.08 -5.51
C LYS A 19 12.15 -0.08 -6.77
N LEU A 20 11.01 0.63 -6.76
CA LEU A 20 10.16 0.73 -7.94
C LEU A 20 10.76 1.67 -9.00
N PRO A 21 10.56 1.34 -10.29
CA PRO A 21 10.86 2.25 -11.39
C PRO A 21 10.23 3.63 -11.17
N GLU A 22 10.94 4.71 -11.56
CA GLU A 22 10.49 6.09 -11.35
C GLU A 22 9.07 6.36 -11.85
N GLN A 23 8.76 5.83 -13.03
CA GLN A 23 7.44 5.89 -13.65
C GLN A 23 6.31 5.38 -12.75
N PHE A 24 6.59 4.41 -11.86
CA PHE A 24 5.60 3.80 -10.98
C PHE A 24 5.58 4.39 -9.58
N ARG A 25 6.65 5.08 -9.14
CA ARG A 25 6.70 5.65 -7.77
C ARG A 25 5.60 6.67 -7.52
N GLY A 26 5.27 7.50 -8.52
CA GLY A 26 4.18 8.47 -8.42
C GLY A 26 2.83 7.79 -8.17
N ASN A 27 2.49 6.81 -9.01
CA ASN A 27 1.24 6.03 -8.88
C ASN A 27 1.21 5.24 -7.57
N ALA A 28 2.33 4.61 -7.22
CA ALA A 28 2.45 3.83 -5.99
C ALA A 28 2.19 4.70 -4.75
N LYS A 29 2.82 5.87 -4.67
CA LYS A 29 2.62 6.82 -3.58
C LYS A 29 1.16 7.30 -3.49
N ALA A 30 0.54 7.60 -4.63
CA ALA A 30 -0.86 8.03 -4.67
C ALA A 30 -1.82 6.94 -4.19
N ALA A 31 -1.60 5.69 -4.61
CA ALA A 31 -2.41 4.55 -4.20
C ALA A 31 -2.25 4.24 -2.70
N VAL A 32 -1.02 4.24 -2.17
CA VAL A 32 -0.76 4.05 -0.74
C VAL A 32 -1.47 5.12 0.09
N ALA A 33 -1.40 6.39 -0.34
CA ALA A 33 -2.11 7.47 0.35
C ALA A 33 -3.64 7.29 0.35
N GLN A 34 -4.22 6.62 -0.66
CA GLN A 34 -5.64 6.26 -0.65
C GLN A 34 -5.93 5.13 0.34
N PHE A 35 -5.10 4.08 0.37
CA PHE A 35 -5.24 2.98 1.34
C PHE A 35 -5.16 3.48 2.79
N GLU A 36 -4.28 4.45 3.07
CA GLU A 36 -4.17 5.06 4.39
C GLU A 36 -5.41 5.87 4.80
N LYS A 37 -6.12 6.47 3.84
CA LYS A 37 -7.38 7.18 4.09
C LYS A 37 -8.57 6.25 4.26
N GLU A 38 -8.54 5.11 3.59
CA GLU A 38 -9.55 4.09 3.73
C GLU A 38 -9.43 3.42 5.13
N THR A 39 -10.58 3.22 5.74
CA THR A 39 -10.71 2.64 7.10
C THR A 39 -11.63 1.42 7.11
N ASP A 40 -12.30 1.15 6.00
CA ASP A 40 -13.16 -0.01 5.82
C ASP A 40 -12.30 -1.22 5.41
N VAL A 41 -12.12 -2.14 6.36
CA VAL A 41 -11.34 -3.38 6.15
C VAL A 41 -11.94 -4.23 5.03
N ALA A 42 -13.26 -4.32 4.93
CA ALA A 42 -13.92 -5.12 3.91
C ALA A 42 -13.63 -4.57 2.51
N LYS A 43 -13.69 -3.23 2.34
CA LYS A 43 -13.30 -2.59 1.07
C LYS A 43 -11.84 -2.83 0.73
N LEU A 44 -10.94 -2.73 1.70
CA LEU A 44 -9.52 -2.95 1.47
C LEU A 44 -9.23 -4.41 1.09
N GLN A 45 -9.89 -5.38 1.70
CA GLN A 45 -9.77 -6.79 1.33
C GLN A 45 -10.34 -7.08 -0.07
N GLN A 46 -11.44 -6.44 -0.44
CA GLN A 46 -11.96 -6.54 -1.80
C GLN A 46 -11.01 -5.93 -2.83
N ALA A 47 -10.42 -4.77 -2.53
CA ALA A 47 -9.40 -4.14 -3.37
C ALA A 47 -8.17 -5.05 -3.52
N LEU A 48 -7.74 -5.70 -2.43
CA LEU A 48 -6.62 -6.62 -2.42
C LEU A 48 -6.86 -7.81 -3.33
N THR A 49 -8.02 -8.45 -3.19
CA THR A 49 -8.41 -9.60 -4.00
C THR A 49 -8.46 -9.24 -5.49
N GLN A 50 -9.00 -8.06 -5.82
CA GLN A 50 -9.04 -7.57 -7.20
C GLN A 50 -7.64 -7.27 -7.75
N MET A 51 -6.74 -6.73 -6.94
CA MET A 51 -5.35 -6.51 -7.32
C MET A 51 -4.63 -7.84 -7.56
N GLU A 52 -4.78 -8.83 -6.69
CA GLU A 52 -4.15 -10.14 -6.86
C GLU A 52 -4.68 -10.89 -8.09
N ALA A 53 -5.98 -10.76 -8.39
CA ALA A 53 -6.56 -11.30 -9.61
C ALA A 53 -5.94 -10.65 -10.86
N GLN A 54 -5.78 -9.32 -10.85
CA GLN A 54 -5.13 -8.58 -11.93
C GLN A 54 -3.63 -8.85 -12.01
N ALA A 55 -2.95 -9.14 -10.88
CA ALA A 55 -1.51 -9.42 -10.83
C ALA A 55 -1.11 -10.59 -11.74
N SER A 56 -2.02 -11.53 -11.94
CA SER A 56 -1.83 -12.67 -12.85
C SER A 56 -1.92 -12.30 -14.33
N GLN A 57 -2.60 -11.20 -14.66
CA GLN A 57 -2.87 -10.76 -16.03
C GLN A 57 -2.04 -9.55 -16.46
N VAL A 58 -1.38 -8.85 -15.53
CA VAL A 58 -0.55 -7.69 -15.87
C VAL A 58 0.81 -8.08 -16.44
N PRO A 59 1.40 -7.20 -17.28
CA PRO A 59 2.76 -7.37 -17.77
C PRO A 59 3.77 -7.47 -16.61
N PRO A 60 4.90 -8.20 -16.81
CA PRO A 60 5.95 -8.35 -15.80
C PRO A 60 6.57 -7.01 -15.37
N GLN A 61 6.46 -5.98 -16.20
CA GLN A 61 6.90 -4.61 -15.90
C GLN A 61 6.08 -3.96 -14.78
N VAL A 62 4.80 -4.34 -14.65
CA VAL A 62 3.85 -3.78 -13.68
C VAL A 62 3.76 -4.64 -12.42
N LYS A 63 4.15 -5.92 -12.49
CA LYS A 63 4.25 -6.81 -11.32
C LYS A 63 4.90 -6.18 -10.08
N PRO A 64 6.08 -5.50 -10.15
CA PRO A 64 6.67 -4.92 -8.96
C PRO A 64 5.82 -3.80 -8.33
N LEU A 65 5.13 -2.99 -9.15
CA LEU A 65 4.19 -1.99 -8.66
C LEU A 65 3.03 -2.67 -7.93
N LEU A 66 2.43 -3.69 -8.54
CA LEU A 66 1.30 -4.39 -7.93
C LEU A 66 1.69 -5.11 -6.65
N ASP A 67 2.83 -5.79 -6.63
CA ASP A 67 3.35 -6.48 -5.44
C ASP A 67 3.52 -5.50 -4.27
N TYR A 68 4.15 -4.34 -4.52
CA TYR A 68 4.28 -3.27 -3.53
C TYR A 68 2.92 -2.76 -3.01
N LEU A 69 1.95 -2.50 -3.91
CA LEU A 69 0.62 -2.03 -3.48
C LEU A 69 -0.14 -3.08 -2.67
N THR A 70 -0.06 -4.33 -3.10
CA THR A 70 -0.69 -5.49 -2.45
C THR A 70 -0.13 -5.68 -1.03
N GLN A 71 1.19 -5.56 -0.87
CA GLN A 71 1.86 -5.56 0.44
C GLN A 71 1.36 -4.42 1.34
N LYS A 72 1.34 -3.17 0.85
CA LYS A 72 0.90 -2.01 1.63
C LYS A 72 -0.55 -2.09 2.05
N LEU A 73 -1.39 -2.64 1.19
CA LEU A 73 -2.80 -2.86 1.44
C LEU A 73 -3.02 -3.93 2.53
N ARG A 74 -2.29 -5.05 2.48
CA ARG A 74 -2.26 -6.07 3.54
C ARG A 74 -1.81 -5.49 4.88
N GLU A 75 -0.72 -4.71 4.89
CA GLU A 75 -0.25 -4.03 6.12
C GLU A 75 -1.31 -3.09 6.70
N ARG A 76 -2.05 -2.37 5.84
CA ARG A 76 -3.10 -1.45 6.27
C ARG A 76 -4.28 -2.20 6.88
N ILE A 77 -4.72 -3.27 6.24
CA ILE A 77 -5.77 -4.17 6.75
C ILE A 77 -5.36 -4.69 8.13
N ALA A 78 -4.16 -5.27 8.25
CA ALA A 78 -3.66 -5.80 9.52
C ALA A 78 -3.61 -4.72 10.62
N LYS A 79 -3.22 -3.49 10.30
CA LYS A 79 -3.23 -2.35 11.25
C LYS A 79 -4.65 -1.95 11.69
N LEU A 80 -5.64 -2.09 10.82
CA LEU A 80 -7.04 -1.79 11.12
C LEU A 80 -7.70 -2.92 11.92
N GLU A 81 -7.37 -4.19 11.61
CA GLU A 81 -7.85 -5.36 12.34
C GLU A 81 -7.21 -5.50 13.73
N ALA A 82 -5.97 -5.03 13.91
CA ALA A 82 -5.27 -5.02 15.19
C ALA A 82 -5.67 -3.85 16.11
N LYS A 83 -6.65 -3.03 15.71
CA LYS A 83 -7.10 -1.84 16.42
C LYS A 83 -8.40 -2.10 17.16
#